data_AF-T1JTS3-F1
#
_entry.id   AF-T1JTS3-F1
#
_cell.length_a   1.000
_cell.length_b   1.000
_cell.length_c   1.000
_cell.angle_alpha   90.00
_cell.angle_beta   90.00
_cell.angle_gamma   90.00
#
_symmetry.space_group_name_H-M   'P 1'
#
loop_
_entity.id
_entity.type
_entity.pdbx_description
1 polymer ?
#
loop_
_entity_poly.entity_id
_entity_poly.type
_entity_poly.pdbx_seq_one_letter_code
_entity_poly.pdbx_strand_id
1 'polypeptide(L)'
;MRDYIVIKLKEMGFDEEKIERACNSTTCESLDQVMEWIIVESEKSLNSVNESKPTVPTLKLGDISEATKCEADKLSNADSGESSVKKEVIKTPEEIEAEKRRYEEKIKQRRIAREQEERQQEIEKEKSRRQTGSEISKYREQYETQEKIRIAQEIRREKLEKEAHKKAVLEQIRKDREAMKRENQSSQPSTPSTSGSTPNKVVNTGSSSTECRLAIRLPDGKTLLHTFTPNEQLAAVRLYIQLNRKDLVGPANTSQPIKLIMPPNKVFTEDDMERTLLDLGLHPSARLIVADLKKPL
;
A
#
# COMPACT_ATOMS: atom_id res chain seq x y z
N MET A 1 -23.35 16.04 0.29
CA MET A 1 -22.33 15.56 1.26
C MET A 1 -23.00 14.77 2.38
N ARG A 2 -23.98 15.36 3.09
CA ARG A 2 -24.85 14.66 4.05
C ARG A 2 -25.36 13.30 3.53
N ASP A 3 -25.96 13.23 2.35
CA ASP A 3 -26.52 11.98 1.80
C ASP A 3 -25.46 10.88 1.59
N TYR A 4 -24.23 11.23 1.22
CA TYR A 4 -23.11 10.30 1.10
C TYR A 4 -22.71 9.72 2.47
N ILE A 5 -22.71 10.57 3.52
CA ILE A 5 -22.45 10.16 4.90
C ILE A 5 -23.55 9.22 5.39
N VAL A 6 -24.83 9.55 5.13
CA VAL A 6 -25.98 8.71 5.48
C VAL A 6 -25.90 7.33 4.82
N ILE A 7 -25.64 7.28 3.51
CA ILE A 7 -25.47 6.02 2.77
C ILE A 7 -24.31 5.20 3.34
N LYS A 8 -23.15 5.83 3.62
CA LYS A 8 -21.98 5.12 4.17
C LYS A 8 -22.22 4.58 5.58
N LEU A 9 -22.91 5.31 6.45
CA LEU A 9 -23.25 4.82 7.78
C LEU A 9 -24.30 3.69 7.71
N LYS A 10 -25.24 3.74 6.76
CA LYS A 10 -26.20 2.66 6.51
C LYS A 10 -25.52 1.40 5.96
N GLU A 11 -24.53 1.53 5.08
CA GLU A 11 -23.66 0.43 4.64
C GLU A 11 -22.81 -0.17 5.78
N MET A 12 -22.42 0.64 6.77
CA MET A 12 -21.72 0.20 7.98
C MET A 12 -22.65 -0.44 9.03
N GLY A 13 -23.97 -0.46 8.80
CA GLY A 13 -24.94 -1.10 9.69
C GLY A 13 -25.41 -0.24 10.87
N PHE A 14 -25.23 1.08 10.83
CA PHE A 14 -25.82 1.98 11.84
C PHE A 14 -27.32 2.22 11.59
N ASP A 15 -28.11 2.28 12.67
CA ASP A 15 -29.55 2.53 12.59
C ASP A 15 -29.87 3.90 12.00
N GLU A 16 -30.87 3.96 11.11
CA GLU A 16 -31.27 5.18 10.40
C GLU A 16 -31.66 6.32 11.36
N GLU A 17 -32.35 6.01 12.46
CA GLU A 17 -32.65 7.00 13.51
C GLU A 17 -31.40 7.57 14.21
N LYS A 18 -30.35 6.77 14.40
CA LYS A 18 -29.10 7.22 15.02
C LYS A 18 -28.34 8.12 14.06
N ILE A 19 -28.31 7.76 12.78
CA ILE A 19 -27.72 8.55 11.71
C ILE A 19 -28.43 9.92 11.61
N GLU A 20 -29.77 9.95 11.63
CA GLU A 20 -30.51 11.22 11.59
C GLU A 20 -30.24 12.11 12.81
N ARG A 21 -30.25 11.55 14.02
CA ARG A 21 -29.93 12.31 15.25
C ARG A 21 -28.49 12.86 15.22
N ALA A 22 -27.54 12.06 14.73
CA ALA A 22 -26.15 12.47 14.57
C ALA A 22 -26.00 13.58 13.54
N CYS A 23 -26.65 13.45 12.37
CA CYS A 23 -26.64 14.46 11.33
C CYS A 23 -27.40 15.75 11.69
N ASN A 24 -28.27 15.71 12.69
CA ASN A 24 -28.94 16.91 13.23
C ASN A 24 -28.15 17.56 14.38
N SER A 25 -27.28 16.80 15.06
CA SER A 25 -26.47 17.27 16.19
C SER A 25 -25.05 17.68 15.81
N THR A 26 -24.57 17.27 14.64
CA THR A 26 -23.23 17.58 14.10
C THR A 26 -23.34 18.33 12.77
N THR A 27 -22.30 19.09 12.41
CA THR A 27 -22.27 19.90 11.18
C THR A 27 -22.17 19.07 9.88
N CYS A 28 -22.09 17.73 9.97
CA CYS A 28 -21.98 16.80 8.84
C CYS A 28 -20.77 17.09 7.91
N GLU A 29 -19.66 17.58 8.47
CA GLU A 29 -18.47 17.96 7.69
C GLU A 29 -17.62 16.74 7.27
N SER A 30 -17.58 15.70 8.11
CA SER A 30 -16.91 14.44 7.80
C SER A 30 -17.72 13.22 8.25
N LEU A 31 -17.48 12.07 7.63
CA LEU A 31 -18.06 10.78 8.02
C LEU A 31 -17.66 10.42 9.47
N ASP A 32 -16.40 10.65 9.81
CA ASP A 32 -15.82 10.30 11.10
C ASP A 32 -16.44 11.13 12.24
N GLN A 33 -16.72 12.42 12.01
CA GLN A 33 -17.41 13.29 12.98
C GLN A 33 -18.81 12.78 13.35
N VAL A 34 -19.56 12.30 12.34
CA VAL A 34 -20.90 11.73 12.56
C VAL A 34 -20.81 10.37 13.24
N MET A 35 -19.81 9.56 12.89
CA MET A 35 -19.57 8.24 13.51
C MET A 35 -19.14 8.35 14.97
N GLU A 36 -18.22 9.25 15.31
CA GLU A 36 -17.75 9.52 16.67
C GLU A 36 -18.91 9.95 17.58
N TRP A 37 -19.80 10.82 17.07
CA TRP A 37 -21.00 11.21 17.81
C TRP A 37 -21.94 10.03 18.08
N ILE A 38 -22.15 9.13 17.10
CA ILE A 38 -22.98 7.93 17.29
C ILE A 38 -22.38 7.00 18.35
N ILE A 39 -21.06 6.84 18.36
CA ILE A 39 -20.35 6.03 19.36
C ILE A 39 -20.55 6.65 20.76
N VAL A 40 -20.26 7.94 20.93
CA VAL A 40 -20.37 8.64 22.23
C VAL A 40 -21.80 8.63 22.78
N GLU A 41 -22.83 8.87 21.94
CA GLU A 41 -24.23 8.81 22.40
C GLU A 41 -24.67 7.36 22.69
N SER A 42 -24.09 6.35 22.03
CA SER A 42 -24.33 4.95 22.36
C SER A 42 -23.71 4.54 23.71
N GLU A 43 -22.50 5.01 24.03
CA GLU A 43 -21.87 4.79 25.33
C GLU A 43 -22.63 5.49 26.47
N LYS A 44 -23.14 6.70 26.21
CA LYS A 44 -23.99 7.44 27.15
C LYS A 44 -25.33 6.73 27.42
N SER A 45 -25.92 6.09 26.41
CA SER A 45 -27.09 5.23 26.57
C SER A 45 -26.81 3.99 27.42
N LEU A 46 -25.62 3.38 27.25
CA LEU A 46 -25.19 2.22 28.05
C LEU A 46 -24.86 2.58 29.51
N ASN A 47 -24.36 3.79 29.77
CA ASN A 47 -24.03 4.27 31.11
C ASN A 47 -25.26 4.76 31.91
N SER A 48 -26.46 4.79 31.32
CA SER A 48 -27.70 5.29 31.96
C SER A 48 -28.60 4.19 32.55
N VAL A 49 -28.05 3.04 32.95
CA VAL A 49 -28.81 1.88 33.48
C VAL A 49 -28.45 1.55 34.95
N ASN A 50 -27.61 2.36 35.62
CA ASN A 50 -27.10 2.02 36.95
C ASN A 50 -27.18 3.17 37.99
N GLU A 51 -28.41 3.62 38.32
CA GLU A 51 -28.80 4.10 39.65
C GLU A 51 -30.34 4.17 39.79
N SER A 52 -30.90 4.14 41.00
CA SER A 52 -32.21 3.50 41.26
C SER A 52 -33.36 4.37 41.80
N LYS A 53 -34.56 4.21 41.19
CA LYS A 53 -35.94 4.31 41.77
C LYS A 53 -36.41 5.66 42.39
N PRO A 54 -37.73 5.83 42.64
CA PRO A 54 -38.93 5.41 41.90
C PRO A 54 -39.89 6.60 41.60
N THR A 55 -41.01 6.38 40.89
CA THR A 55 -42.38 6.95 41.15
C THR A 55 -43.28 6.84 39.90
N VAL A 56 -44.45 6.22 40.04
CA VAL A 56 -45.62 6.30 39.13
C VAL A 56 -46.56 7.42 39.59
N PRO A 57 -47.41 8.07 38.74
CA PRO A 57 -48.23 7.47 37.68
C PRO A 57 -48.22 8.35 36.36
N THR A 58 -49.19 8.40 35.41
CA THR A 58 -50.59 7.92 35.33
C THR A 58 -51.16 7.90 33.88
N LEU A 59 -52.19 7.08 33.63
CA LEU A 59 -53.26 7.11 32.58
C LEU A 59 -52.89 7.31 31.07
N LYS A 60 -53.13 6.30 30.21
CA LYS A 60 -54.27 6.14 29.24
C LYS A 60 -54.05 6.83 27.86
N LEU A 61 -54.56 6.36 26.70
CA LEU A 61 -55.45 5.24 26.30
C LEU A 61 -55.18 4.88 24.82
N GLY A 62 -55.49 3.66 24.34
CA GLY A 62 -55.64 3.40 22.90
C GLY A 62 -55.38 1.95 22.43
N ASP A 63 -56.44 1.15 22.30
CA ASP A 63 -56.45 -0.10 21.52
C ASP A 63 -56.19 0.18 20.01
N ILE A 64 -55.77 -0.76 19.17
CA ILE A 64 -56.51 -1.88 18.53
C ILE A 64 -55.43 -2.82 17.92
N SER A 65 -55.40 -4.15 18.17
CA SER A 65 -55.88 -5.25 17.29
C SER A 65 -55.33 -5.22 15.83
N GLU A 66 -54.94 -6.30 15.14
CA GLU A 66 -54.99 -7.76 15.34
C GLU A 66 -54.20 -8.49 14.22
N ALA A 67 -54.22 -9.83 14.19
CA ALA A 67 -53.82 -10.76 13.10
C ALA A 67 -52.32 -11.16 13.01
N THR A 68 -51.94 -12.33 13.57
CA THR A 68 -51.72 -13.64 12.87
C THR A 68 -50.32 -13.80 12.23
N LYS A 69 -49.60 -14.93 12.30
CA LYS A 69 -49.97 -16.33 12.62
C LYS A 69 -48.77 -17.11 13.23
N CYS A 70 -49.09 -18.28 13.79
CA CYS A 70 -48.29 -19.38 14.39
C CYS A 70 -47.11 -19.93 13.51
N GLU A 71 -46.28 -20.91 13.91
CA GLU A 71 -46.39 -21.96 14.97
C GLU A 71 -45.04 -22.66 15.30
N ALA A 72 -45.02 -23.44 16.39
CA ALA A 72 -44.00 -24.44 16.82
C ALA A 72 -42.58 -23.93 17.17
N ASP A 73 -41.86 -24.46 18.18
CA ASP A 73 -42.01 -25.74 18.89
C ASP A 73 -42.25 -25.63 20.41
N LYS A 74 -42.70 -26.74 21.02
CA LYS A 74 -43.25 -26.84 22.38
C LYS A 74 -42.52 -27.89 23.23
N LEU A 75 -42.97 -28.04 24.48
CA LEU A 75 -42.63 -29.06 25.50
C LEU A 75 -41.40 -28.72 26.40
N SER A 76 -41.46 -28.88 27.73
CA SER A 76 -42.60 -29.17 28.62
C SER A 76 -42.24 -28.94 30.10
N ASN A 77 -43.21 -28.48 30.90
CA ASN A 77 -43.41 -28.79 32.32
C ASN A 77 -44.84 -28.31 32.70
N ALA A 78 -45.77 -29.22 32.99
CA ALA A 78 -46.16 -29.66 34.34
C ALA A 78 -46.82 -28.49 35.11
N ASP A 79 -48.14 -28.30 35.13
CA ASP A 79 -49.26 -29.20 35.47
C ASP A 79 -49.18 -29.89 36.85
N SER A 80 -50.33 -29.85 37.54
CA SER A 80 -50.71 -30.55 38.77
C SER A 80 -49.84 -30.33 40.01
N GLY A 81 -50.44 -29.69 41.01
CA GLY A 81 -49.85 -29.54 42.33
C GLY A 81 -50.16 -30.72 43.25
N GLU A 82 -49.32 -30.92 44.26
CA GLU A 82 -49.64 -31.80 45.39
C GLU A 82 -49.22 -31.15 46.70
N SER A 83 -50.16 -31.04 47.64
CA SER A 83 -49.89 -30.62 49.01
C SER A 83 -49.25 -31.78 49.77
N SER A 84 -47.92 -31.81 49.84
CA SER A 84 -47.20 -32.74 50.68
C SER A 84 -46.61 -32.05 51.91
N VAL A 85 -47.16 -32.43 53.06
CA VAL A 85 -46.78 -31.99 54.41
C VAL A 85 -45.26 -32.04 54.60
N LYS A 86 -44.68 -30.94 55.08
CA LYS A 86 -43.28 -30.88 55.50
C LYS A 86 -43.04 -31.84 56.65
N LYS A 87 -42.57 -33.05 56.35
CA LYS A 87 -42.07 -33.99 57.34
C LYS A 87 -40.69 -33.51 57.76
N GLU A 88 -40.61 -32.74 58.84
CA GLU A 88 -39.33 -32.30 59.41
C GLU A 88 -38.55 -33.52 59.93
N VAL A 89 -37.71 -34.08 59.05
CA VAL A 89 -36.68 -35.03 59.44
C VAL A 89 -35.63 -34.23 60.18
N ILE A 90 -35.68 -34.28 61.51
CA ILE A 90 -34.64 -33.75 62.39
C ILE A 90 -33.37 -34.59 62.15
N LYS A 91 -32.57 -34.20 61.16
CA LYS A 91 -31.25 -34.79 60.91
C LYS A 91 -30.44 -34.73 62.19
N THR A 92 -29.76 -35.82 62.53
CA THR A 92 -28.89 -35.86 63.70
C THR A 92 -27.76 -34.82 63.53
N PRO A 93 -27.24 -34.22 64.62
CA PRO A 93 -26.21 -33.19 64.52
C PRO A 93 -24.95 -33.66 63.77
N GLU A 94 -24.64 -34.96 63.88
CA GLU A 94 -23.54 -35.62 63.18
C GLU A 94 -23.74 -35.68 61.65
N GLU A 95 -24.96 -35.97 61.18
CA GLU A 95 -25.28 -36.05 59.75
C GLU A 95 -25.19 -34.67 59.08
N ILE A 96 -25.60 -33.61 59.79
CA ILE A 96 -25.45 -32.21 59.36
C ILE A 96 -23.96 -31.84 59.24
N GLU A 97 -23.11 -32.29 60.16
CA GLU A 97 -21.68 -32.02 60.10
C GLU A 97 -20.97 -32.79 58.97
N ALA A 98 -21.35 -34.05 58.74
CA ALA A 98 -20.88 -34.83 57.60
C ALA A 98 -21.27 -34.19 56.25
N GLU A 99 -22.49 -33.65 56.14
CA GLU A 99 -22.98 -32.93 54.96
C GLU A 99 -22.21 -31.61 54.75
N LYS A 100 -21.92 -30.86 55.82
CA LYS A 100 -21.04 -29.66 55.77
C LYS A 100 -19.63 -30.00 55.29
N ARG A 101 -18.97 -31.01 55.87
CA ARG A 101 -17.61 -31.42 55.46
C ARG A 101 -17.55 -31.80 53.98
N ARG A 102 -18.56 -32.56 53.48
CA ARG A 102 -18.69 -32.89 52.06
C ARG A 102 -18.89 -31.65 51.18
N TYR A 103 -19.65 -30.67 51.64
CA TYR A 103 -19.90 -29.42 50.92
C TYR A 103 -18.64 -28.52 50.86
N GLU A 104 -17.93 -28.39 51.98
CA GLU A 104 -16.65 -27.66 52.09
C GLU A 104 -15.57 -28.28 51.19
N GLU A 105 -15.46 -29.61 51.17
CA GLU A 105 -14.53 -30.30 50.28
C GLU A 105 -14.90 -30.10 48.79
N LYS A 106 -16.19 -30.13 48.44
CA LYS A 106 -16.66 -29.86 47.08
C LYS A 106 -16.40 -28.40 46.65
N ILE A 107 -16.50 -27.44 47.57
CA ILE A 107 -16.09 -26.05 47.33
C ILE A 107 -14.58 -25.96 47.10
N LYS A 108 -13.77 -26.61 47.95
CA LYS A 108 -12.31 -26.61 47.84
C LYS A 108 -11.84 -27.23 46.52
N GLN A 109 -12.41 -28.36 46.11
CA GLN A 109 -12.16 -28.99 44.81
C GLN A 109 -12.54 -28.06 43.65
N ARG A 110 -13.73 -27.44 43.68
CA ARG A 110 -14.17 -26.49 42.65
C ARG A 110 -13.28 -25.24 42.57
N ARG A 111 -12.72 -24.77 43.70
CA ARG A 111 -11.76 -23.65 43.73
C ARG A 111 -10.42 -24.04 43.10
N ILE A 112 -9.89 -25.21 43.42
CA ILE A 112 -8.62 -25.71 42.86
C ILE A 112 -8.77 -25.96 41.35
N ALA A 113 -9.87 -26.56 40.90
CA ALA A 113 -10.16 -26.77 39.49
C ALA A 113 -10.19 -25.44 38.71
N ARG A 114 -10.92 -24.44 39.23
CA ARG A 114 -10.97 -23.10 38.62
C ARG A 114 -9.59 -22.45 38.54
N GLU A 115 -8.78 -22.49 39.60
CA GLU A 115 -7.43 -21.92 39.59
C GLU A 115 -6.51 -22.61 38.56
N GLN A 116 -6.68 -23.93 38.36
CA GLN A 116 -5.95 -24.68 37.34
C GLN A 116 -6.42 -24.32 35.92
N GLU A 117 -7.72 -24.18 35.69
CA GLU A 117 -8.29 -23.72 34.40
C GLU A 117 -7.84 -22.30 34.06
N GLU A 118 -7.92 -21.35 35.01
CA GLU A 118 -7.47 -19.96 34.84
C GLU A 118 -5.98 -19.90 34.50
N ARG A 119 -5.14 -20.67 35.21
CA ARG A 119 -3.69 -20.78 34.94
C ARG A 119 -3.39 -21.40 33.57
N GLN A 120 -4.15 -22.40 33.14
CA GLN A 120 -4.00 -22.98 31.80
C GLN A 120 -4.40 -21.99 30.71
N GLN A 121 -5.52 -21.28 30.87
CA GLN A 121 -5.96 -20.25 29.94
C GLN A 121 -4.97 -19.09 29.83
N GLU A 122 -4.33 -18.67 30.93
CA GLU A 122 -3.30 -17.62 30.90
C GLU A 122 -2.05 -18.09 30.13
N ILE A 123 -1.58 -19.32 30.38
CA ILE A 123 -0.47 -19.93 29.63
C ILE A 123 -0.82 -20.08 28.15
N GLU A 124 -2.05 -20.45 27.81
CA GLU A 124 -2.51 -20.60 26.42
C GLU A 124 -2.64 -19.26 25.71
N LYS A 125 -3.20 -18.23 26.36
CA LYS A 125 -3.27 -16.85 25.83
C LYS A 125 -1.87 -16.29 25.55
N GLU A 126 -0.92 -16.48 26.47
CA GLU A 126 0.46 -16.02 26.29
C GLU A 126 1.20 -16.82 25.21
N LYS A 127 0.96 -18.13 25.09
CA LYS A 127 1.47 -18.93 23.96
C LYS A 127 0.91 -18.46 22.63
N SER A 128 -0.40 -18.28 22.54
CA SER A 128 -1.10 -17.80 21.34
C SER A 128 -0.56 -16.44 20.89
N ARG A 129 -0.43 -15.48 21.82
CA ARG A 129 0.19 -14.16 21.55
C ARG A 129 1.58 -14.28 20.92
N ARG A 130 2.44 -15.17 21.46
CA ARG A 130 3.80 -15.42 20.93
C ARG A 130 3.77 -16.14 19.58
N GLN A 131 2.85 -17.08 19.40
CA GLN A 131 2.67 -17.83 18.14
C GLN A 131 2.23 -16.89 17.02
N THR A 132 1.15 -16.13 17.19
CA THR A 132 0.69 -15.16 16.19
C THR A 132 1.77 -14.14 15.81
N GLY A 133 2.53 -13.61 16.79
CA GLY A 133 3.66 -12.73 16.50
C GLY A 133 4.78 -13.41 15.67
N SER A 134 5.12 -14.66 16.00
CA SER A 134 6.11 -15.45 15.24
C SER A 134 5.62 -15.81 13.84
N GLU A 135 4.33 -16.14 13.69
CA GLU A 135 3.70 -16.53 12.43
C GLU A 135 3.61 -15.36 11.46
N ILE A 136 3.24 -14.16 11.92
CA ILE A 136 3.25 -12.93 11.11
C ILE A 136 4.66 -12.66 10.57
N SER A 137 5.69 -12.80 11.42
CA SER A 137 7.09 -12.61 11.03
C SER A 137 7.54 -13.63 9.98
N LYS A 138 7.26 -14.92 10.21
CA LYS A 138 7.56 -16.01 9.27
C LYS A 138 6.84 -15.86 7.94
N TYR A 139 5.58 -15.44 7.96
CA TYR A 139 4.79 -15.24 6.74
C TYR A 139 5.38 -14.12 5.88
N ARG A 140 5.77 -12.99 6.49
CA ARG A 140 6.48 -11.90 5.77
C ARG A 140 7.80 -12.40 5.17
N GLU A 141 8.62 -13.09 5.96
CA GLU A 141 9.92 -13.61 5.51
C GLU A 141 9.77 -14.60 4.34
N GLN A 142 8.79 -15.50 4.41
CA GLN A 142 8.47 -16.44 3.33
C GLN A 142 8.02 -15.72 2.06
N TYR A 143 7.15 -14.71 2.18
CA TYR A 143 6.67 -13.92 1.05
C TYR A 143 7.82 -13.18 0.35
N GLU A 144 8.65 -12.46 1.12
CA GLU A 144 9.83 -11.78 0.59
C GLU A 144 10.82 -12.75 -0.07
N THR A 145 11.00 -13.94 0.49
CA THR A 145 11.90 -14.97 -0.05
C THR A 145 11.37 -15.53 -1.36
N GLN A 146 10.07 -15.82 -1.45
CA GLN A 146 9.44 -16.27 -2.70
C GLN A 146 9.56 -15.22 -3.81
N GLU A 147 9.37 -13.95 -3.49
CA GLU A 147 9.48 -12.86 -4.48
C GLU A 147 10.93 -12.68 -4.96
N LYS A 148 11.91 -12.72 -4.04
CA LYS A 148 13.34 -12.74 -4.38
C LYS A 148 13.70 -13.93 -5.29
N ILE A 149 13.14 -15.12 -5.04
CA ILE A 149 13.35 -16.31 -5.88
C ILE A 149 12.75 -16.12 -7.27
N ARG A 150 11.52 -15.59 -7.40
CA ARG A 150 10.87 -15.32 -8.69
C ARG A 150 11.66 -14.31 -9.52
N ILE A 151 12.05 -13.18 -8.92
CA ILE A 151 12.86 -12.16 -9.59
C ILE A 151 14.20 -12.74 -10.06
N ALA A 152 14.87 -13.55 -9.22
CA ALA A 152 16.13 -14.19 -9.60
C ALA A 152 15.98 -15.22 -10.74
N GLN A 153 14.85 -15.94 -10.79
CA GLN A 153 14.52 -16.86 -11.89
C GLN A 153 14.28 -16.09 -13.20
N GLU A 154 13.53 -14.99 -13.17
CA GLU A 154 13.25 -14.17 -14.36
C GLU A 154 14.53 -13.52 -14.90
N ILE A 155 15.37 -12.94 -14.04
CA ILE A 155 16.69 -12.39 -14.44
C ILE A 155 17.57 -13.49 -15.07
N ARG A 156 17.57 -14.70 -14.51
CA ARG A 156 18.33 -15.84 -15.06
C ARG A 156 17.81 -16.27 -16.43
N ARG A 157 16.48 -16.26 -16.61
CA ARG A 157 15.82 -16.57 -17.88
C ARG A 157 16.13 -15.51 -18.94
N GLU A 158 15.89 -14.24 -18.64
CA GLU A 158 16.13 -13.12 -19.54
C GLU A 158 17.61 -13.05 -19.97
N LYS A 159 18.55 -13.33 -19.05
CA LYS A 159 19.97 -13.44 -19.36
C LYS A 159 20.29 -14.57 -20.35
N LEU A 160 19.66 -15.75 -20.19
CA LEU A 160 19.84 -16.89 -21.09
C LEU A 160 19.22 -16.60 -22.47
N GLU A 161 18.03 -16.01 -22.52
CA GLU A 161 17.37 -15.61 -23.77
C GLU A 161 18.17 -14.53 -24.52
N LYS A 162 18.70 -13.52 -23.82
CA LYS A 162 19.62 -12.51 -24.38
C LYS A 162 20.91 -13.14 -24.93
N GLU A 163 21.49 -14.12 -24.22
CA GLU A 163 22.68 -14.83 -24.70
C GLU A 163 22.38 -15.70 -25.93
N ALA A 164 21.23 -16.40 -25.94
CA ALA A 164 20.77 -17.19 -27.07
C ALA A 164 20.51 -16.32 -28.31
N HIS A 165 19.81 -15.20 -28.16
CA HIS A 165 19.59 -14.23 -29.24
C HIS A 165 20.92 -13.66 -29.77
N LYS A 166 21.85 -13.29 -28.88
CA LYS A 166 23.19 -12.83 -29.27
C LYS A 166 23.95 -13.89 -30.07
N LYS A 167 23.87 -15.17 -29.69
CA LYS A 167 24.47 -16.30 -30.43
C LYS A 167 23.81 -16.49 -31.80
N ALA A 168 22.49 -16.42 -31.89
CA ALA A 168 21.75 -16.53 -33.15
C ALA A 168 22.14 -15.42 -34.15
N VAL A 169 22.20 -14.16 -33.69
CA VAL A 169 22.64 -13.02 -34.51
C VAL A 169 24.10 -13.18 -34.96
N LEU A 170 24.99 -13.64 -34.08
CA LEU A 170 26.39 -13.93 -34.44
C LEU A 170 26.49 -15.05 -35.50
N GLU A 171 25.65 -16.08 -35.41
CA GLU A 171 25.62 -17.16 -36.40
C GLU A 171 25.06 -16.69 -37.74
N GLN A 172 24.02 -15.83 -37.74
CA GLN A 172 23.48 -15.22 -38.95
C GLN A 172 24.55 -14.35 -39.63
N ILE A 173 25.20 -13.45 -38.90
CA ILE A 173 26.31 -12.62 -39.43
C ILE A 173 27.44 -13.49 -39.98
N ARG A 174 27.74 -14.65 -39.36
CA ARG A 174 28.72 -15.59 -39.87
C ARG A 174 28.29 -16.18 -41.22
N LYS A 175 27.03 -16.65 -41.34
CA LYS A 175 26.48 -17.21 -42.59
C LYS A 175 26.47 -16.16 -43.70
N ASP A 176 26.01 -14.95 -43.42
CA ASP A 176 25.95 -13.85 -44.39
C ASP A 176 27.35 -13.44 -44.85
N ARG A 177 28.33 -13.36 -43.92
CA ARG A 177 29.73 -13.08 -44.24
C ARG A 177 30.39 -14.21 -45.05
N GLU A 178 30.07 -15.47 -44.77
CA GLU A 178 30.55 -16.61 -45.56
C GLU A 178 29.94 -16.63 -46.97
N ALA A 179 28.66 -16.26 -47.12
CA ALA A 179 27.99 -16.11 -48.41
C ALA A 179 28.61 -14.98 -49.25
N MET A 180 28.72 -13.76 -48.70
CA MET A 180 29.37 -12.63 -49.36
C MET A 180 30.82 -12.93 -49.75
N LYS A 181 31.57 -13.65 -48.91
CA LYS A 181 32.95 -14.04 -49.24
C LYS A 181 33.02 -15.00 -50.43
N ARG A 182 32.03 -15.89 -50.61
CA ARG A 182 31.94 -16.77 -51.79
C ARG A 182 31.58 -15.99 -53.05
N GLU A 183 30.56 -15.14 -52.97
CA GLU A 183 30.09 -14.30 -54.09
C GLU A 183 31.17 -13.31 -54.59
N ASN A 184 31.92 -12.71 -53.65
CA ASN A 184 33.04 -11.81 -53.96
C ASN A 184 34.33 -12.56 -54.39
N GLN A 185 34.41 -13.88 -54.23
CA GLN A 185 35.46 -14.71 -54.84
C GLN A 185 35.09 -15.20 -56.25
N SER A 186 33.81 -15.23 -56.62
CA SER A 186 33.34 -15.55 -57.98
C SER A 186 33.26 -14.34 -58.93
N SER A 187 33.57 -13.12 -58.45
CA SER A 187 33.36 -11.88 -59.20
C SER A 187 34.68 -11.11 -59.39
N GLN A 188 35.18 -11.02 -60.63
CA GLN A 188 36.32 -10.15 -60.97
C GLN A 188 35.93 -8.66 -60.93
N PRO A 189 36.88 -7.74 -60.64
CA PRO A 189 36.56 -6.33 -60.43
C PRO A 189 36.38 -5.56 -61.74
N SER A 190 35.22 -4.93 -61.92
CA SER A 190 35.00 -3.87 -62.91
C SER A 190 34.95 -2.49 -62.24
N THR A 191 35.38 -1.47 -63.00
CA THR A 191 35.80 -0.13 -62.54
C THR A 191 34.68 0.77 -61.98
N PRO A 192 35.00 1.72 -61.08
CA PRO A 192 34.03 2.72 -60.60
C PRO A 192 33.84 3.89 -61.58
N SER A 193 32.62 4.39 -61.72
CA SER A 193 32.34 5.63 -62.48
C SER A 193 31.19 6.47 -61.92
N THR A 194 31.49 7.77 -61.77
CA THR A 194 30.58 8.91 -61.92
C THR A 194 29.54 9.23 -60.82
N SER A 195 29.94 10.15 -59.94
CA SER A 195 29.29 11.45 -59.68
C SER A 195 27.75 11.55 -59.53
N GLY A 196 27.28 11.92 -58.33
CA GLY A 196 25.91 12.38 -58.09
C GLY A 196 25.72 13.12 -56.76
N SER A 197 25.39 14.42 -56.84
CA SER A 197 24.72 15.28 -55.83
C SER A 197 25.11 15.20 -54.33
N THR A 198 25.73 16.28 -53.86
CA THR A 198 25.56 16.95 -52.55
C THR A 198 24.74 16.26 -51.45
N PRO A 199 25.35 16.16 -50.25
CA PRO A 199 24.74 16.71 -49.04
C PRO A 199 25.52 17.94 -48.55
N ASN A 200 24.81 18.89 -47.93
CA ASN A 200 25.43 19.98 -47.18
C ASN A 200 26.15 19.42 -45.93
N LYS A 201 27.36 18.88 -46.12
CA LYS A 201 28.28 18.59 -45.03
C LYS A 201 28.91 19.92 -44.62
N VAL A 202 28.24 20.62 -43.70
CA VAL A 202 28.84 21.72 -42.94
C VAL A 202 30.23 21.29 -42.49
N VAL A 203 31.22 22.14 -42.81
CA VAL A 203 32.62 21.87 -42.55
C VAL A 203 32.81 21.76 -41.04
N ASN A 204 32.90 20.53 -40.55
CA ASN A 204 33.29 20.26 -39.17
C ASN A 204 34.81 20.45 -39.10
N THR A 205 35.24 21.72 -39.05
CA THR A 205 36.64 22.09 -38.85
C THR A 205 37.13 21.39 -37.59
N GLY A 206 38.21 20.62 -37.73
CA GLY A 206 38.92 20.00 -36.60
C GLY A 206 39.71 21.03 -35.79
N SER A 207 39.07 22.14 -35.41
CA SER A 207 39.56 23.02 -34.36
C SER A 207 39.10 22.48 -33.02
N SER A 208 39.98 22.52 -32.03
CA SER A 208 39.65 22.33 -30.62
C SER A 208 38.76 23.47 -30.15
N SER A 209 37.46 23.40 -30.46
CA SER A 209 36.48 24.42 -30.08
C SER A 209 36.48 24.62 -28.58
N THR A 210 36.85 25.81 -28.10
CA THR A 210 36.79 26.16 -26.67
C THR A 210 35.34 26.38 -26.17
N GLU A 211 34.36 26.09 -27.02
CA GLU A 211 32.92 26.17 -26.75
C GLU A 211 32.26 24.78 -26.81
N CYS A 212 31.33 24.52 -25.88
CA CYS A 212 30.40 23.39 -25.85
C CYS A 212 28.95 23.90 -25.92
N ARG A 213 28.22 23.60 -27.00
CA ARG A 213 26.87 24.14 -27.25
C ARG A 213 25.79 23.15 -26.85
N LEU A 214 25.01 23.45 -25.83
CA LEU A 214 23.96 22.56 -25.31
C LEU A 214 22.56 23.07 -25.66
N ALA A 215 21.77 22.20 -26.31
CA ALA A 215 20.34 22.40 -26.55
C ALA A 215 19.54 21.59 -25.52
N ILE A 216 18.96 22.27 -24.54
CA ILE A 216 18.32 21.67 -23.36
C ILE A 216 16.80 21.79 -23.48
N ARG A 217 16.11 20.67 -23.69
CA ARG A 217 14.64 20.63 -23.77
C ARG A 217 14.05 20.55 -22.36
N LEU A 218 13.24 21.54 -22.00
CA LEU A 218 12.45 21.59 -20.77
C LEU A 218 11.15 20.77 -20.92
N PRO A 219 10.52 20.34 -19.80
CA PRO A 219 9.25 19.61 -19.86
C PRO A 219 8.06 20.48 -20.29
N ASP A 220 8.16 21.81 -20.21
CA ASP A 220 7.20 22.74 -20.84
C ASP A 220 7.29 22.81 -22.37
N GLY A 221 8.21 22.04 -22.97
CA GLY A 221 8.45 21.97 -24.41
C GLY A 221 9.41 23.01 -24.96
N LYS A 222 9.76 24.06 -24.19
CA LYS A 222 10.76 25.05 -24.61
C LYS A 222 12.16 24.43 -24.65
N THR A 223 13.05 25.07 -25.39
CA THR A 223 14.46 24.68 -25.47
C THR A 223 15.33 25.85 -25.05
N LEU A 224 16.15 25.67 -24.01
CA LEU A 224 17.22 26.59 -23.66
C LEU A 224 18.45 26.23 -24.51
N LEU A 225 19.01 27.20 -25.21
CA LEU A 225 20.27 27.06 -25.94
C LEU A 225 21.34 27.85 -25.17
N HIS A 226 22.41 27.19 -24.76
CA HIS A 226 23.51 27.85 -24.05
C HIS A 226 24.87 27.30 -24.48
N THR A 227 25.89 28.13 -24.37
CA THR A 227 27.27 27.79 -24.69
C THR A 227 28.08 27.78 -23.40
N PHE A 228 28.56 26.59 -23.02
CA PHE A 228 29.40 26.33 -21.87
C PHE A 228 30.85 26.12 -22.32
N THR A 229 31.79 26.00 -21.39
CA THR A 229 33.18 25.59 -21.69
C THR A 229 33.33 24.06 -21.65
N PRO A 230 34.27 23.45 -22.41
CA PRO A 230 34.47 21.99 -22.40
C PRO A 230 34.83 21.43 -21.01
N ASN A 231 35.58 22.22 -20.23
CA ASN A 231 36.07 21.87 -18.90
C ASN A 231 35.06 22.17 -17.78
N GLU A 232 33.88 22.70 -18.13
CA GLU A 232 32.83 23.00 -17.15
C GLU A 232 32.18 21.71 -16.65
N GLN A 233 31.70 21.70 -15.41
CA GLN A 233 31.02 20.55 -14.83
C GLN A 233 29.55 20.48 -15.24
N LEU A 234 28.99 19.27 -15.33
CA LEU A 234 27.55 19.09 -15.59
C LEU A 234 26.66 19.76 -14.50
N ALA A 235 27.17 19.90 -13.27
CA ALA A 235 26.54 20.68 -12.20
C ALA A 235 26.24 22.13 -12.61
N ALA A 236 27.10 22.79 -13.40
CA ALA A 236 26.87 24.15 -13.89
C ALA A 236 25.68 24.21 -14.85
N VAL A 237 25.52 23.19 -15.71
CA VAL A 237 24.36 23.05 -16.61
C VAL A 237 23.07 22.87 -15.81
N ARG A 238 23.10 22.05 -14.75
CA ARG A 238 21.97 21.87 -13.82
C ARG A 238 21.57 23.20 -13.16
N LEU A 239 22.53 23.97 -12.67
CA LEU A 239 22.30 25.29 -12.07
C LEU A 239 21.72 26.30 -13.08
N TYR A 240 22.28 26.34 -14.30
CA TYR A 240 21.79 27.18 -15.38
C TYR A 240 20.32 26.87 -15.71
N ILE A 241 19.94 25.59 -15.78
CA ILE A 241 18.54 25.17 -15.98
C ILE A 241 17.67 25.66 -14.84
N GLN A 242 18.10 25.49 -13.59
CA GLN A 242 17.32 25.89 -12.41
C GLN A 242 17.06 27.41 -12.39
N LEU A 243 18.04 28.23 -12.80
CA LEU A 243 17.92 29.69 -12.85
C LEU A 243 17.07 30.19 -14.03
N ASN A 244 17.02 29.44 -15.15
CA ASN A 244 16.34 29.87 -16.39
C ASN A 244 14.98 29.18 -16.63
N ARG A 245 14.57 28.23 -15.79
CA ARG A 245 13.23 27.63 -15.81
C ARG A 245 12.16 28.65 -15.41
N LYS A 246 11.04 28.63 -16.14
CA LYS A 246 9.86 29.51 -15.92
C LYS A 246 8.55 28.71 -15.82
N ASP A 247 8.66 27.40 -15.73
CA ASP A 247 7.60 26.40 -15.74
C ASP A 247 7.24 25.88 -14.35
N LEU A 248 8.13 26.08 -13.36
CA LEU A 248 7.83 25.83 -11.95
C LEU A 248 6.95 26.94 -11.37
N VAL A 249 5.63 26.70 -11.33
CA VAL A 249 4.68 27.51 -10.55
C VAL A 249 4.83 27.14 -9.07
N GLY A 250 5.82 27.76 -8.42
CA GLY A 250 6.15 27.55 -7.01
C GLY A 250 7.18 28.60 -6.55
N PRO A 251 7.54 28.63 -5.25
CA PRO A 251 8.50 29.61 -4.75
C PRO A 251 9.85 29.46 -5.49
N ALA A 252 10.32 30.59 -6.04
CA ALA A 252 11.27 30.70 -7.16
C ALA A 252 12.69 30.12 -6.93
N ASN A 253 12.94 29.50 -5.79
CA ASN A 253 14.23 28.91 -5.40
C ASN A 253 14.12 27.45 -4.97
N THR A 254 12.99 26.78 -5.22
CA THR A 254 12.81 25.38 -4.81
C THR A 254 13.68 24.46 -5.66
N SER A 255 14.74 23.90 -5.07
CA SER A 255 15.59 22.87 -5.67
C SER A 255 14.80 21.55 -5.80
N GLN A 256 13.93 21.48 -6.80
CA GLN A 256 13.29 20.23 -7.19
C GLN A 256 14.33 19.32 -7.85
N PRO A 257 14.37 18.02 -7.53
CA PRO A 257 15.29 17.10 -8.16
C PRO A 257 14.93 16.97 -9.66
N ILE A 258 15.85 17.39 -10.53
CA ILE A 258 15.72 17.25 -11.98
C ILE A 258 16.66 16.17 -12.50
N LYS A 259 16.19 15.42 -13.49
CA LYS A 259 16.95 14.37 -14.17
C LYS A 259 17.36 14.87 -15.55
N LEU A 260 18.66 14.80 -15.86
CA LEU A 260 19.20 15.12 -17.18
C LEU A 260 19.32 13.83 -18.01
N ILE A 261 18.84 13.88 -19.25
CA ILE A 261 18.81 12.75 -20.17
C ILE A 261 19.37 13.19 -21.53
N MET A 262 20.45 12.55 -21.99
CA MET A 262 20.94 12.67 -23.35
C MET A 262 20.32 11.55 -24.22
N PRO A 263 19.59 11.88 -25.30
CA PRO A 263 19.02 10.89 -26.20
C PRO A 263 20.10 9.97 -26.83
N PRO A 264 19.79 8.70 -27.14
CA PRO A 264 18.49 8.07 -26.95
C PRO A 264 18.19 7.73 -25.47
N ASN A 265 19.16 7.17 -24.73
CA ASN A 265 18.91 6.52 -23.44
C ASN A 265 19.90 6.87 -22.31
N LYS A 266 20.85 7.81 -22.49
CA LYS A 266 21.85 8.10 -21.44
C LYS A 266 21.24 9.03 -20.38
N VAL A 267 20.92 8.46 -19.23
CA VAL A 267 20.60 9.19 -18.00
C VAL A 267 21.92 9.62 -17.34
N PHE A 268 21.97 10.85 -16.81
CA PHE A 268 23.04 11.28 -15.91
C PHE A 268 22.64 11.10 -14.44
N THR A 269 23.60 10.69 -13.61
CA THR A 269 23.46 10.52 -12.15
C THR A 269 24.16 11.66 -11.39
N GLU A 270 24.12 11.65 -10.06
CA GLU A 270 24.83 12.65 -9.25
C GLU A 270 26.37 12.53 -9.45
N ASP A 271 26.91 11.31 -9.58
CA ASP A 271 28.33 11.06 -9.90
C ASP A 271 28.78 11.63 -11.27
N ASP A 272 27.84 11.86 -12.20
CA ASP A 272 28.13 12.55 -13.46
C ASP A 272 28.17 14.08 -13.28
N MET A 273 27.58 14.64 -12.22
CA MET A 273 27.49 16.10 -12.01
C MET A 273 28.87 16.74 -11.79
N GLU A 274 29.80 15.99 -11.20
CA GLU A 274 31.19 16.42 -10.92
C GLU A 274 32.11 16.32 -12.15
N ARG A 275 31.68 15.64 -13.22
CA ARG A 275 32.48 15.40 -14.43
C ARG A 275 32.36 16.55 -15.43
N THR A 276 33.38 16.74 -16.26
CA THR A 276 33.38 17.79 -17.26
C THR A 276 32.48 17.47 -18.46
N LEU A 277 32.00 18.50 -19.17
CA LEU A 277 31.23 18.33 -20.41
C LEU A 277 32.01 17.58 -21.50
N LEU A 278 33.35 17.70 -21.49
CA LEU A 278 34.25 16.92 -22.35
C LEU A 278 34.24 15.44 -21.98
N ASP A 279 34.45 15.08 -20.71
CA ASP A 279 34.48 13.68 -20.22
C ASP A 279 33.15 12.96 -20.45
N LEU A 280 32.04 13.70 -20.39
CA LEU A 280 30.69 13.19 -20.60
C LEU A 280 30.31 13.05 -22.08
N GLY A 281 31.17 13.49 -23.01
CA GLY A 281 30.92 13.43 -24.46
C GLY A 281 29.86 14.43 -24.94
N LEU A 282 29.68 15.56 -24.23
CA LEU A 282 28.73 16.61 -24.58
C LEU A 282 29.35 17.70 -25.47
N HIS A 283 30.68 17.72 -25.57
CA HIS A 283 31.46 18.57 -26.48
C HIS A 283 31.54 17.97 -27.90
N PRO A 284 31.50 18.77 -29.00
CA PRO A 284 31.35 20.23 -29.05
C PRO A 284 29.88 20.69 -29.03
N SER A 285 28.92 19.80 -29.24
CA SER A 285 27.49 20.12 -29.18
C SER A 285 26.67 18.89 -28.82
N ALA A 286 25.69 19.06 -27.94
CA ALA A 286 24.82 17.97 -27.50
C ALA A 286 23.39 18.44 -27.19
N ARG A 287 22.47 17.47 -27.18
CA ARG A 287 21.08 17.69 -26.78
C ARG A 287 20.80 17.01 -25.45
N LEU A 288 20.20 17.76 -24.53
CA LEU A 288 19.71 17.26 -23.25
C LEU A 288 18.20 17.40 -23.17
N ILE A 289 17.57 16.54 -22.37
CA ILE A 289 16.15 16.61 -21.99
C ILE A 289 16.11 16.64 -20.46
N VAL A 290 15.31 17.55 -19.92
CA VAL A 290 15.04 17.68 -18.48
C VAL A 290 13.75 16.94 -18.15
N ALA A 291 13.79 16.07 -17.15
CA ALA A 291 12.62 15.41 -16.59
C ALA A 291 12.52 15.69 -15.09
N ASP A 292 11.32 16.00 -14.61
CA ASP A 292 11.08 16.25 -13.18
C ASP A 292 10.95 14.94 -12.41
N LEU A 293 11.76 14.78 -11.36
CA LEU A 293 11.57 13.72 -10.40
C LEU A 293 10.48 14.15 -9.41
N LYS A 294 9.23 13.81 -9.74
CA LYS A 294 8.12 13.93 -8.79
C LYS A 294 8.50 13.16 -7.53
N LYS A 295 8.54 13.84 -6.38
CA LYS A 295 8.61 13.13 -5.09
C LYS A 295 7.39 12.20 -5.01
N PRO A 296 7.55 10.94 -4.55
CA PRO A 296 6.39 10.20 -4.09
C PRO A 296 5.72 10.99 -2.96
N LEU A 297 4.38 10.99 -2.95
CA LEU A 297 3.60 11.50 -1.81
C LEU A 297 3.79 10.56 -0.60
#